data_AF-A0A427V2A5-F1
#
_entry.id   AF-A0A427V2A5-F1
#
_cell.length_a   1.000
_cell.length_b   1.000
_cell.length_c   1.000
_cell.angle_alpha   90.00
_cell.angle_beta   90.00
_cell.angle_gamma   90.00
#
_symmetry.space_group_name_H-M   'P 1'
#
loop_
_entity.id
_entity.type
_entity.pdbx_description
1 polymer ?
#
loop_
_entity_poly.entity_id
_entity_poly.type
_entity_poly.pdbx_seq_one_letter_code
_entity_poly.pdbx_strand_id
1 'polypeptide(L)'
;MVHKEYCRFFIYYRNAKADKLDIRISDALQIPDQDASKTRAIGLIIAISKYPALNANLEAAEVDGKRLANFLIYGQKFDEVILLKDQDATAENIDYFLKDYLPARGEMFNKKARLLIAYSGHGRFGTQDGLSSKQPAFVLSHASDIDGSKDMYEMPALNRQLNILAKRYFHVLTLVNACFGSGLYGMTTGAGNSNAYSKPGAIAIAAGDNKTEVYSLNKEKGSVFFDLIINGVTSGVADERYGKSYMVKVDGKKEFYAGITRTLSLFVYLNDRYIDVNQELADRGQTLRLSDAWIGSTEDQIGAGGFFFINEPSSTSLDATTQTAVRKDGEFTNLDATPFSADVIKPVSTPAPPPVNENAIEIPYGPVSAIPHRPDIRIFKAPDIYPIKGHDISAADGEIDWNTLKKESKARFIYTRVVGWKGYDSSFKSNWQNLKNSQFDRGAYLKYDFCRSPESQLDTAKQYLNNDPAMLPVGILLVHPAGEDRQQLACFEKGGMNDARQNILIFAELVKTHYRKTPIFYGNHNNLSNFLDSRFDSYMIWMGFWGKTSVKLGGSNPWTLWQYSGNEKVPGIGPQTESEVFFGTEEQYQQFRQGNTNIALSAVK
;
A
#
# COMPACT_ATOMS: atom_id res chain seq x y z
N MET A 1 38.19 0.97 0.13
CA MET A 1 38.47 2.24 -0.59
C MET A 1 37.88 2.13 -1.97
N VAL A 2 37.29 3.18 -2.51
CA VAL A 2 36.74 3.19 -3.88
C VAL A 2 37.91 3.21 -4.87
N HIS A 3 37.85 2.40 -5.92
CA HIS A 3 38.84 2.46 -6.99
C HIS A 3 38.76 3.83 -7.69
N LYS A 4 39.92 4.43 -7.98
CA LYS A 4 40.03 5.83 -8.45
C LYS A 4 39.13 6.14 -9.65
N GLU A 5 38.93 5.16 -10.53
CA GLU A 5 38.10 5.28 -11.73
C GLU A 5 36.59 5.46 -11.43
N TYR A 6 36.09 4.90 -10.32
CA TYR A 6 34.69 5.01 -9.92
C TYR A 6 34.40 6.22 -9.03
N CYS A 7 35.43 6.89 -8.50
CA CYS A 7 35.25 8.08 -7.67
C CYS A 7 34.48 9.20 -8.40
N ARG A 8 34.60 9.29 -9.74
CA ARG A 8 33.91 10.31 -10.55
C ARG A 8 32.38 10.18 -10.55
N PHE A 9 31.85 9.02 -10.20
CA PHE A 9 30.40 8.78 -10.17
C PHE A 9 29.73 9.27 -8.88
N PHE A 10 30.52 9.61 -7.85
CA PHE A 10 30.00 10.20 -6.62
C PHE A 10 29.77 11.69 -6.82
N ILE A 11 28.51 12.06 -7.06
CA ILE A 11 28.11 13.46 -7.20
C ILE A 11 27.91 14.14 -5.84
N TYR A 12 27.80 13.35 -4.77
CA TYR A 12 27.79 13.83 -3.40
C TYR A 12 28.41 12.79 -2.45
N TYR A 13 29.26 13.26 -1.55
CA TYR A 13 29.87 12.43 -0.49
C TYR A 13 30.08 13.26 0.77
N ARG A 14 29.34 12.96 1.83
CA ARG A 14 29.50 13.60 3.14
C ARG A 14 30.66 12.97 3.90
N ASN A 15 31.59 13.82 4.37
CA ASN A 15 32.70 13.40 5.22
C ASN A 15 32.19 13.11 6.65
N ALA A 16 32.76 12.10 7.30
CA ALA A 16 32.27 11.55 8.57
C ALA A 16 32.42 12.45 9.83
N LYS A 17 32.69 13.76 9.68
CA LYS A 17 32.71 14.67 10.82
C LYS A 17 31.28 14.90 11.30
N ALA A 18 31.08 14.80 12.61
CA ALA A 18 29.81 14.62 13.29
C ALA A 18 28.84 15.80 13.09
N ASP A 19 28.08 15.76 12.00
CA ASP A 19 26.78 16.43 11.95
C ASP A 19 25.76 15.55 12.69
N LYS A 20 24.85 16.17 13.43
CA LYS A 20 23.75 15.49 14.11
C LYS A 20 22.95 14.68 13.08
N LEU A 21 22.67 13.41 13.38
CA LEU A 21 21.82 12.58 12.54
C LEU A 21 20.41 13.20 12.51
N ASP A 22 19.75 13.17 11.35
CA ASP A 22 18.35 13.60 11.31
C ASP A 22 17.53 12.72 12.26
N ILE A 23 16.77 13.36 13.14
CA ILE A 23 16.11 12.67 14.25
C ILE A 23 15.14 11.59 13.76
N ARG A 24 14.54 11.74 12.57
CA ARG A 24 13.68 10.71 11.96
C ARG A 24 14.45 9.49 11.54
N ILE A 25 15.68 9.69 11.06
CA ILE A 25 16.58 8.60 10.68
C ILE A 25 17.10 7.90 11.93
N SER A 26 17.51 8.67 12.94
CA SER A 26 17.90 8.16 14.26
C SER A 26 16.81 7.27 14.85
N ASP A 27 15.57 7.77 14.89
CA ASP A 27 14.41 7.08 15.45
C ASP A 27 14.05 5.82 14.67
N ALA A 28 13.97 5.91 13.33
CA ALA A 28 13.67 4.76 12.48
C ALA A 28 14.69 3.63 12.62
N LEU A 29 15.98 3.97 12.69
CA LEU A 29 17.07 2.99 12.74
C LEU A 29 17.46 2.59 14.17
N GLN A 30 16.89 3.25 15.19
CA GLN A 30 17.24 3.08 16.59
C GLN A 30 18.73 3.33 16.86
N ILE A 31 19.27 4.43 16.30
CA ILE A 31 20.69 4.81 16.41
C ILE A 31 20.80 6.17 17.10
N PRO A 32 21.35 6.24 18.33
CA PRO A 32 21.54 7.50 19.02
C PRO A 32 22.45 8.47 18.24
N ASP A 33 22.26 9.78 18.42
CA ASP A 33 23.04 10.82 17.71
C ASP A 33 24.57 10.67 17.87
N GLN A 34 25.04 10.25 19.04
CA GLN A 34 26.47 9.99 19.31
C GLN A 34 27.05 8.86 18.44
N ASP A 35 26.19 8.04 17.86
CA ASP A 35 26.50 6.93 16.97
C ASP A 35 26.17 7.27 15.49
N ALA A 36 25.94 8.54 15.16
CA ALA A 36 25.62 8.99 13.79
C ALA A 36 26.65 8.51 12.74
N SER A 37 27.93 8.40 13.11
CA SER A 37 28.98 7.88 12.22
C SER A 37 28.84 6.38 11.91
N LYS A 38 27.98 5.65 12.63
CA LYS A 38 27.68 4.22 12.44
C LYS A 38 26.52 3.97 11.48
N THR A 39 25.97 5.01 10.86
CA THR A 39 24.94 4.90 9.82
C THR A 39 25.33 5.67 8.57
N ARG A 40 24.60 5.41 7.48
CA ARG A 40 24.77 6.04 6.17
C ARG A 40 23.48 5.90 5.36
N ALA A 41 23.09 6.96 4.67
CA ALA A 41 22.10 6.91 3.60
C ALA A 41 22.81 6.98 2.24
N ILE A 42 22.61 5.96 1.41
CA ILE A 42 23.34 5.78 0.14
C ILE A 42 22.34 5.70 -1.01
N GLY A 43 22.57 6.49 -2.04
CA GLY A 43 21.74 6.56 -3.24
C GLY A 43 22.53 6.13 -4.47
N LEU A 44 21.99 5.21 -5.27
CA LEU A 44 22.48 4.89 -6.60
C LEU A 44 21.41 5.25 -7.62
N ILE A 45 21.71 6.21 -8.50
CA ILE A 45 20.82 6.66 -9.57
C ILE A 45 21.43 6.21 -10.90
N ILE A 46 20.65 5.48 -11.69
CA ILE A 46 20.97 5.10 -13.06
C ILE A 46 20.00 5.85 -13.96
N ALA A 47 20.50 6.82 -14.71
CA ALA A 47 19.68 7.70 -15.55
C ALA A 47 20.23 7.71 -16.97
N ILE A 48 19.50 7.11 -17.91
CA ILE A 48 19.94 6.93 -19.29
C ILE A 48 18.99 7.68 -20.22
N SER A 49 19.40 8.87 -20.65
CA SER A 49 18.65 9.71 -21.57
C SER A 49 19.15 9.63 -23.00
N LYS A 50 20.37 9.12 -23.24
CA LYS A 50 20.96 9.06 -24.59
C LYS A 50 21.24 7.63 -25.03
N TYR A 51 20.77 7.28 -26.23
CA TYR A 51 21.03 5.99 -26.89
C TYR A 51 21.56 6.24 -28.31
N PRO A 52 22.84 6.64 -28.47
CA PRO A 52 23.37 7.10 -29.74
C PRO A 52 23.25 6.07 -30.86
N ALA A 53 23.45 4.78 -30.56
CA ALA A 53 23.35 3.71 -31.56
C ALA A 53 21.92 3.34 -31.94
N LEU A 54 20.91 3.71 -31.14
CA LEU A 54 19.49 3.58 -31.46
C LEU A 54 18.90 4.85 -32.11
N ASN A 55 19.67 5.93 -32.21
CA ASN A 55 19.18 7.27 -32.57
C ASN A 55 17.97 7.71 -31.71
N ALA A 56 17.95 7.33 -30.43
CA ALA A 56 16.86 7.61 -29.51
C ALA A 56 17.34 8.44 -28.31
N ASN A 57 16.51 9.38 -27.87
CA ASN A 57 16.74 10.21 -26.69
C ASN A 57 15.50 10.22 -25.79
N LEU A 58 15.71 10.13 -24.48
CA LEU A 58 14.71 10.24 -23.42
C LEU A 58 15.03 11.45 -22.55
N GLU A 59 14.67 12.65 -23.00
CA GLU A 59 14.92 13.89 -22.27
C GLU A 59 14.39 13.86 -20.83
N ALA A 60 13.23 13.21 -20.62
CA ALA A 60 12.65 13.02 -19.29
C ALA A 60 13.58 12.27 -18.32
N ALA A 61 14.33 11.27 -18.79
CA ALA A 61 15.27 10.53 -17.94
C ALA A 61 16.47 11.39 -17.50
N GLU A 62 16.86 12.38 -18.30
CA GLU A 62 17.89 13.35 -17.89
C GLU A 62 17.39 14.24 -16.75
N VAL A 63 16.14 14.71 -16.86
CA VAL A 63 15.51 15.53 -15.83
C VAL A 63 15.32 14.70 -14.55
N ASP A 64 14.84 13.46 -14.66
CA ASP A 64 14.69 12.55 -13.53
C ASP A 64 16.01 12.36 -12.77
N GLY A 65 17.10 12.07 -13.48
CA GLY A 65 18.42 11.87 -12.86
C GLY A 65 18.88 13.09 -12.06
N LYS A 66 18.71 14.30 -12.62
CA LYS A 66 19.05 15.57 -11.94
C LYS A 66 18.14 15.83 -10.74
N ARG A 67 16.82 15.68 -10.90
CA ARG A 67 15.83 15.94 -9.84
C ARG A 67 15.98 14.96 -8.69
N LEU A 68 16.18 13.67 -8.97
CA LEU A 68 16.42 12.66 -7.96
C LEU A 68 17.70 12.91 -7.19
N ALA A 69 18.80 13.25 -7.87
CA ALA A 69 20.05 13.61 -7.21
C ALA A 69 19.84 14.73 -6.19
N ASN A 70 19.23 15.84 -6.61
CA ASN A 70 18.93 16.97 -5.73
C ASN A 70 17.98 16.58 -4.59
N PHE A 71 16.95 15.81 -4.90
CA PHE A 71 15.99 15.33 -3.91
C PHE A 71 16.66 14.48 -2.83
N LEU A 72 17.54 13.54 -3.21
CA LEU A 72 18.28 12.71 -2.25
C LEU A 72 19.24 13.53 -1.39
N ILE A 73 20.03 14.43 -2.00
CA ILE A 73 21.04 15.22 -1.31
C ILE A 73 20.38 16.23 -0.35
N TYR A 74 19.47 17.07 -0.87
CA TYR A 74 18.98 18.23 -0.13
C TYR A 74 17.68 17.95 0.63
N GLY A 75 16.80 17.16 0.02
CA GLY A 75 15.48 16.82 0.58
C GLY A 75 15.52 15.63 1.52
N GLN A 76 16.35 14.61 1.24
CA GLN A 76 16.33 13.34 1.98
C GLN A 76 17.58 13.10 2.85
N LYS A 77 18.52 14.05 2.87
CA LYS A 77 19.74 14.02 3.69
C LYS A 77 20.63 12.78 3.44
N PHE A 78 20.75 12.36 2.18
CA PHE A 78 21.63 11.24 1.82
C PHE A 78 23.10 11.62 1.97
N ASP A 79 23.92 10.69 2.48
CA ASP A 79 25.35 10.87 2.69
C ASP A 79 26.19 10.62 1.44
N GLU A 80 25.69 9.77 0.56
CA GLU A 80 26.37 9.35 -0.67
C GLU A 80 25.34 9.30 -1.77
N VAL A 81 25.61 10.00 -2.87
CA VAL A 81 24.80 9.89 -4.07
C VAL A 81 25.71 9.60 -5.24
N ILE A 82 25.49 8.44 -5.84
CA ILE A 82 26.18 7.91 -7.00
C ILE A 82 25.25 8.08 -8.20
N LEU A 83 25.75 8.66 -9.29
CA LEU A 83 25.02 8.85 -10.52
C LEU A 83 25.76 8.20 -11.68
N LEU A 84 25.14 7.18 -12.27
CA LEU A 84 25.52 6.62 -13.56
C LEU A 84 24.64 7.23 -14.63
N LYS A 85 25.19 8.18 -15.39
CA LYS A 85 24.47 8.92 -16.44
C LYS A 85 24.87 8.43 -17.83
N ASP A 86 23.88 8.14 -18.67
CA ASP A 86 24.08 7.81 -20.10
C ASP A 86 25.15 6.71 -20.30
N GLN A 87 26.24 7.02 -21.01
CA GLN A 87 27.34 6.10 -21.32
C GLN A 87 28.07 5.57 -20.10
N ASP A 88 27.94 6.22 -18.94
CA ASP A 88 28.48 5.74 -17.67
C ASP A 88 27.69 4.55 -17.11
N ALA A 89 26.43 4.36 -17.53
CA ALA A 89 25.60 3.24 -17.11
C ALA A 89 25.93 1.95 -17.90
N THR A 90 27.19 1.52 -17.88
CA THR A 90 27.61 0.24 -18.43
C THR A 90 27.28 -0.90 -17.46
N ALA A 91 27.13 -2.13 -17.97
CA ALA A 91 26.92 -3.30 -17.11
C ALA A 91 28.05 -3.48 -16.09
N GLU A 92 29.30 -3.17 -16.48
CA GLU A 92 30.48 -3.19 -15.61
C GLU A 92 30.37 -2.17 -14.46
N ASN A 93 30.02 -0.92 -14.75
CA ASN A 93 29.88 0.10 -13.72
C ASN A 93 28.71 -0.21 -12.78
N ILE A 94 27.57 -0.64 -13.34
CA ILE A 94 26.40 -1.06 -12.57
C ILE A 94 26.77 -2.23 -11.64
N ASP A 95 27.45 -3.25 -12.16
CA ASP A 95 27.88 -4.41 -11.39
C ASP A 95 28.92 -4.07 -10.33
N TYR A 96 29.89 -3.20 -10.60
CA TYR A 96 30.82 -2.73 -9.57
C TYR A 96 30.07 -2.15 -8.37
N PHE A 97 29.08 -1.29 -8.61
CA PHE A 97 28.32 -0.71 -7.50
C PHE A 97 27.43 -1.74 -6.80
N LEU A 98 26.70 -2.57 -7.54
CA LEU A 98 25.74 -3.52 -6.97
C LEU A 98 26.39 -4.75 -6.33
N LYS A 99 27.53 -5.22 -6.84
CA LYS A 99 28.20 -6.46 -6.42
C LYS A 99 29.38 -6.21 -5.48
N ASP A 100 30.08 -5.09 -5.63
CA ASP A 100 31.29 -4.81 -4.84
C ASP A 100 31.07 -3.69 -3.84
N TYR A 101 30.76 -2.48 -4.32
CA TYR A 101 30.74 -1.30 -3.46
C TYR A 101 29.61 -1.35 -2.42
N LEU A 102 28.36 -1.48 -2.86
CA LEU A 102 27.19 -1.43 -1.96
C LEU A 102 27.18 -2.60 -0.97
N PRO A 103 27.45 -3.86 -1.35
CA PRO A 103 27.57 -4.95 -0.37
C PRO A 103 28.65 -4.69 0.70
N ALA A 104 29.80 -4.15 0.31
CA ALA A 104 30.86 -3.77 1.25
C ALA A 104 30.44 -2.62 2.18
N ARG A 105 29.68 -1.64 1.69
CA ARG A 105 29.12 -0.56 2.53
C ARG A 105 28.08 -1.10 3.51
N GLY A 106 27.16 -1.95 3.07
CA GLY A 106 26.17 -2.58 3.95
C GLY A 106 26.82 -3.37 5.09
N GLU A 107 27.91 -4.11 4.80
CA GLU A 107 28.71 -4.80 5.81
C GLU A 107 29.38 -3.82 6.79
N MET A 108 30.01 -2.77 6.27
CA MET A 108 30.70 -1.75 7.08
C MET A 108 29.77 -1.10 8.12
N PHE A 109 28.52 -0.86 7.76
CA PHE A 109 27.52 -0.28 8.65
C PHE A 109 26.68 -1.32 9.38
N ASN A 110 26.98 -2.63 9.26
CA ASN A 110 26.34 -3.71 10.00
C ASN A 110 24.79 -3.60 10.03
N LYS A 111 24.17 -3.51 8.84
CA LYS A 111 22.71 -3.34 8.65
C LYS A 111 22.09 -2.08 9.26
N LYS A 112 22.90 -1.06 9.56
CA LYS A 112 22.43 0.25 10.04
C LYS A 112 22.42 1.32 8.97
N ALA A 113 22.51 0.95 7.70
CA ALA A 113 22.47 1.87 6.56
C ALA A 113 21.14 1.79 5.81
N ARG A 114 20.80 2.86 5.11
CA ARG A 114 19.65 2.94 4.21
C ARG A 114 20.14 3.05 2.76
N LEU A 115 19.49 2.34 1.86
CA LEU A 115 19.83 2.30 0.45
C LEU A 115 18.63 2.67 -0.41
N LEU A 116 18.82 3.56 -1.37
CA LEU A 116 17.88 3.81 -2.44
C LEU A 116 18.55 3.59 -3.79
N ILE A 117 17.94 2.76 -4.64
CA ILE A 117 18.37 2.53 -6.02
C ILE A 117 17.26 3.07 -6.93
N ALA A 118 17.61 3.91 -7.89
CA ALA A 118 16.65 4.45 -8.86
C ALA A 118 17.13 4.20 -10.29
N TYR A 119 16.21 3.76 -11.15
CA TYR A 119 16.44 3.64 -12.59
C TYR A 119 15.45 4.53 -13.35
N SER A 120 15.94 5.35 -14.27
CA SER A 120 15.12 6.03 -15.29
C SER A 120 15.74 5.85 -16.67
N GLY A 121 14.99 5.24 -17.60
CA GLY A 121 15.45 4.96 -18.95
C GLY A 121 14.53 3.98 -19.69
N HIS A 122 14.97 3.46 -20.82
CA HIS A 122 14.23 2.44 -21.56
C HIS A 122 14.25 1.10 -20.82
N GLY A 123 13.13 0.39 -20.92
CA GLY A 123 13.03 -1.03 -20.57
C GLY A 123 12.49 -1.79 -21.77
N ARG A 124 12.80 -3.08 -21.85
CA ARG A 124 12.29 -3.98 -22.89
C ARG A 124 11.64 -5.21 -22.29
N PHE A 125 10.61 -5.72 -22.97
CA PHE A 125 10.00 -7.02 -22.71
C PHE A 125 9.70 -7.70 -24.04
N GLY A 126 10.52 -8.66 -24.43
CA GLY A 126 10.38 -9.32 -25.72
C GLY A 126 10.30 -8.39 -26.94
N THR A 127 10.03 -8.94 -28.12
CA THR A 127 9.80 -8.16 -29.35
C THR A 127 8.46 -7.42 -29.26
N GLN A 128 8.24 -6.40 -30.12
CA GLN A 128 6.98 -5.63 -30.20
C GLN A 128 5.69 -6.47 -30.26
N ASP A 129 5.79 -7.74 -30.66
CA ASP A 129 4.66 -8.66 -30.84
C ASP A 129 4.34 -9.48 -29.57
N GLY A 130 5.10 -9.30 -28.48
CA GLY A 130 4.97 -10.07 -27.23
C GLY A 130 5.46 -11.53 -27.33
N LEU A 131 6.04 -11.92 -28.46
CA LEU A 131 6.54 -13.28 -28.75
C LEU A 131 8.07 -13.29 -28.75
N SER A 132 8.68 -13.38 -27.57
CA SER A 132 10.14 -13.50 -27.46
C SER A 132 10.54 -14.38 -26.29
N SER A 133 11.61 -15.15 -26.49
CA SER A 133 12.28 -15.95 -25.46
C SER A 133 13.21 -15.11 -24.56
N LYS A 134 13.31 -13.79 -24.78
CA LYS A 134 14.26 -12.91 -24.07
C LYS A 134 13.66 -12.35 -22.77
N GLN A 135 14.49 -12.35 -21.72
CA GLN A 135 14.14 -11.83 -20.39
C GLN A 135 13.92 -10.31 -20.39
N PRO A 136 13.10 -9.76 -19.46
CA PRO A 136 12.96 -8.31 -19.26
C PRO A 136 14.30 -7.68 -18.88
N ALA A 137 14.60 -6.51 -19.46
CA ALA A 137 15.88 -5.85 -19.25
C ALA A 137 15.76 -4.32 -19.30
N PHE A 138 16.67 -3.65 -18.61
CA PHE A 138 17.00 -2.25 -18.82
C PHE A 138 17.87 -2.13 -20.06
N VAL A 139 17.54 -1.19 -20.95
CA VAL A 139 18.32 -0.90 -22.15
C VAL A 139 19.44 0.05 -21.76
N LEU A 140 20.69 -0.28 -22.05
CA LEU A 140 21.84 0.57 -21.72
C LEU A 140 22.20 1.51 -22.88
N SER A 141 22.93 2.57 -22.59
CA SER A 141 23.22 3.66 -23.55
C SER A 141 23.91 3.19 -24.85
N HIS A 142 24.73 2.13 -24.77
CA HIS A 142 25.46 1.57 -25.92
C HIS A 142 24.67 0.53 -26.72
N ALA A 143 23.43 0.21 -26.33
CA ALA A 143 22.58 -0.69 -27.08
C ALA A 143 22.41 -0.17 -28.51
N SER A 144 22.60 -1.05 -29.49
CA SER A 144 22.39 -0.78 -30.92
C SER A 144 21.12 -1.43 -31.47
N ASP A 145 20.48 -2.27 -30.66
CA ASP A 145 19.23 -2.96 -30.97
C ASP A 145 18.43 -3.13 -29.67
N ILE A 146 17.23 -2.55 -29.63
CA ILE A 146 16.36 -2.59 -28.45
C ILE A 146 15.86 -4.01 -28.16
N ASP A 147 15.77 -4.87 -29.17
CA ASP A 147 15.40 -6.28 -29.03
C ASP A 147 16.63 -7.20 -28.90
N GLY A 148 17.83 -6.61 -28.91
CA GLY A 148 19.12 -7.28 -28.83
C GLY A 148 19.42 -7.88 -27.45
N SER A 149 20.58 -8.55 -27.35
CA SER A 149 21.09 -9.10 -26.07
C SER A 149 22.33 -8.38 -25.56
N LYS A 150 22.96 -7.54 -26.39
CA LYS A 150 24.14 -6.75 -26.03
C LYS A 150 23.71 -5.43 -25.40
N ASP A 151 24.47 -4.95 -24.43
CA ASP A 151 24.22 -3.67 -23.74
C ASP A 151 22.80 -3.61 -23.13
N MET A 152 22.42 -4.72 -22.52
CA MET A 152 21.19 -4.91 -21.75
C MET A 152 21.55 -5.28 -20.32
N TYR A 153 20.86 -4.73 -19.33
CA TYR A 153 20.95 -5.18 -17.94
C TYR A 153 19.66 -5.90 -17.57
N GLU A 154 19.73 -7.23 -17.48
CA GLU A 154 18.56 -8.05 -17.18
C GLU A 154 17.97 -7.67 -15.83
N MET A 155 16.66 -7.41 -15.81
CA MET A 155 16.00 -7.06 -14.56
C MET A 155 16.11 -8.21 -13.54
N PRO A 156 15.92 -9.51 -13.88
CA PRO A 156 16.18 -10.61 -12.94
C PRO A 156 17.61 -10.63 -12.36
N ALA A 157 18.61 -10.09 -13.07
CA ALA A 157 19.96 -9.93 -12.52
C ALA A 157 20.01 -8.86 -11.44
N LEU A 158 19.35 -7.72 -11.63
CA LEU A 158 19.16 -6.72 -10.58
C LEU A 158 18.45 -7.33 -9.37
N ASN A 159 17.36 -8.09 -9.55
CA ASN A 159 16.62 -8.68 -8.44
C ASN A 159 17.47 -9.59 -7.55
N ARG A 160 18.36 -10.39 -8.17
CA ARG A 160 19.32 -11.21 -7.41
C ARG A 160 20.25 -10.36 -6.55
N GLN A 161 20.70 -9.20 -7.05
CA GLN A 161 21.52 -8.28 -6.26
C GLN A 161 20.71 -7.60 -5.16
N LEU A 162 19.46 -7.20 -5.43
CA LEU A 162 18.57 -6.61 -4.44
C LEU A 162 18.33 -7.55 -3.26
N ASN A 163 18.14 -8.86 -3.50
CA ASN A 163 18.02 -9.86 -2.43
C ASN A 163 19.29 -9.95 -1.54
N ILE A 164 20.48 -9.81 -2.13
CA ILE A 164 21.74 -9.78 -1.38
C ILE A 164 21.84 -8.50 -0.55
N LEU A 165 21.49 -7.36 -1.14
CA LEU A 165 21.53 -6.05 -0.48
C LEU A 165 20.50 -5.95 0.65
N ALA A 166 19.30 -6.51 0.47
CA ALA A 166 18.26 -6.56 1.50
C ALA A 166 18.75 -7.17 2.81
N LYS A 167 19.62 -8.19 2.73
CA LYS A 167 20.21 -8.84 3.92
C LYS A 167 21.26 -7.98 4.64
N ARG A 168 21.77 -6.92 4.00
CA ARG A 168 22.92 -6.11 4.46
C ARG A 168 22.55 -4.69 4.87
N TYR A 169 21.35 -4.23 4.55
CA TYR A 169 20.87 -2.88 4.84
C TYR A 169 19.67 -2.91 5.77
N PHE A 170 19.41 -1.81 6.48
CA PHE A 170 18.19 -1.66 7.27
C PHE A 170 17.01 -1.45 6.34
N HIS A 171 17.12 -0.46 5.45
CA HIS A 171 16.12 -0.21 4.42
C HIS A 171 16.75 -0.30 3.04
N VAL A 172 16.04 -0.93 2.11
CA VAL A 172 16.32 -0.85 0.68
C VAL A 172 15.05 -0.41 -0.03
N LEU A 173 15.13 0.64 -0.85
CA LEU A 173 14.06 1.03 -1.77
C LEU A 173 14.59 1.03 -3.20
N THR A 174 13.92 0.32 -4.09
CA THR A 174 14.21 0.37 -5.53
C THR A 174 13.08 1.07 -6.27
N LEU A 175 13.37 2.12 -7.02
CA LEU A 175 12.41 2.87 -7.82
C LEU A 175 12.72 2.69 -9.31
N VAL A 176 11.77 2.16 -10.08
CA VAL A 176 12.00 1.79 -11.48
C VAL A 176 11.04 2.56 -12.40
N ASN A 177 11.57 3.53 -13.12
CA ASN A 177 10.91 4.15 -14.27
C ASN A 177 11.47 3.56 -15.57
N ALA A 178 10.90 2.44 -15.98
CA ALA A 178 11.19 1.78 -17.23
C ALA A 178 9.93 1.08 -17.74
N CYS A 179 9.76 0.97 -19.06
CA CYS A 179 8.72 0.12 -19.63
C CYS A 179 8.91 -1.31 -19.11
N PHE A 180 7.81 -1.98 -18.78
CA PHE A 180 7.83 -3.33 -18.26
C PHE A 180 8.60 -3.48 -16.94
N GLY A 181 8.72 -2.40 -16.16
CA GLY A 181 9.60 -2.30 -14.99
C GLY A 181 9.31 -3.33 -13.89
N SER A 182 8.10 -3.88 -13.81
CA SER A 182 7.80 -4.98 -12.87
C SER A 182 8.29 -6.36 -13.33
N GLY A 183 8.80 -6.48 -14.57
CA GLY A 183 9.50 -7.66 -15.08
C GLY A 183 10.76 -8.02 -14.28
N LEU A 184 11.26 -7.07 -13.49
CA LEU A 184 12.28 -7.28 -12.47
C LEU A 184 11.95 -8.38 -11.46
N TYR A 185 10.67 -8.66 -11.20
CA TYR A 185 10.32 -9.35 -9.96
C TYR A 185 9.85 -10.80 -10.11
N GLY A 186 9.55 -11.32 -11.30
CA GLY A 186 8.89 -12.64 -11.38
C GLY A 186 7.67 -12.74 -10.44
N MET A 187 7.21 -13.94 -10.08
CA MET A 187 6.11 -14.11 -9.11
C MET A 187 6.58 -13.75 -7.68
N THR A 188 6.56 -12.47 -7.28
CA THR A 188 6.82 -12.05 -5.90
C THR A 188 5.54 -11.98 -5.06
N THR A 189 5.69 -12.21 -3.76
CA THR A 189 4.62 -12.23 -2.76
C THR A 189 4.40 -10.83 -2.16
N GLY A 190 3.65 -9.96 -2.82
CA GLY A 190 3.16 -8.69 -2.24
C GLY A 190 4.22 -7.73 -1.66
N ALA A 191 3.77 -6.62 -1.07
CA ALA A 191 4.65 -5.59 -0.48
C ALA A 191 4.79 -5.70 1.05
N GLY A 192 4.18 -6.74 1.65
CA GLY A 192 4.18 -6.93 3.10
C GLY A 192 3.75 -5.70 3.88
N ASN A 193 4.49 -5.48 4.96
CA ASN A 193 4.38 -4.32 5.81
C ASN A 193 5.34 -3.21 5.33
N SER A 194 5.09 -2.65 4.14
CA SER A 194 5.96 -1.62 3.58
C SER A 194 5.81 -0.24 4.24
N ASN A 195 4.90 -0.06 5.20
CA ASN A 195 4.84 1.18 5.96
C ASN A 195 5.63 1.12 7.28
N ALA A 196 6.02 -0.05 7.81
CA ALA A 196 6.90 -0.17 9.00
C ALA A 196 8.31 0.32 8.76
N TYR A 197 8.45 1.64 8.80
CA TYR A 197 9.72 2.35 8.67
C TYR A 197 10.66 2.18 9.88
N SER A 198 10.18 1.66 11.01
CA SER A 198 11.01 1.33 12.17
C SER A 198 11.52 -0.11 12.15
N LYS A 199 11.20 -0.88 11.10
CA LYS A 199 11.63 -2.26 10.92
C LYS A 199 12.42 -2.40 9.62
N PRO A 200 13.39 -3.32 9.56
CA PRO A 200 14.10 -3.58 8.32
C PRO A 200 13.17 -4.04 7.21
N GLY A 201 13.47 -3.65 5.98
CA GLY A 201 12.74 -4.15 4.81
C GLY A 201 13.30 -3.65 3.50
N ALA A 202 13.11 -4.47 2.46
CA ALA A 202 13.54 -4.15 1.11
C ALA A 202 12.36 -4.22 0.13
N ILE A 203 11.95 -3.04 -0.33
CA ILE A 203 10.78 -2.85 -1.17
C ILE A 203 11.20 -2.26 -2.51
N ALA A 204 10.41 -2.53 -3.54
CA ALA A 204 10.54 -1.83 -4.78
C ALA A 204 9.21 -1.36 -5.35
N ILE A 205 9.26 -0.26 -6.09
CA ILE A 205 8.14 0.35 -6.79
C ILE A 205 8.53 0.54 -8.25
N ALA A 206 7.71 0.06 -9.18
CA ALA A 206 7.87 0.30 -10.61
C ALA A 206 6.73 1.19 -11.13
N ALA A 207 7.07 2.05 -12.10
CA ALA A 207 6.18 3.03 -12.69
C ALA A 207 5.00 2.43 -13.47
N GLY A 208 5.10 1.16 -13.86
CA GLY A 208 4.06 0.40 -14.54
C GLY A 208 4.25 -1.11 -14.33
N ASP A 209 3.32 -1.90 -14.85
CA ASP A 209 3.36 -3.36 -14.76
C ASP A 209 4.37 -3.99 -15.75
N ASN A 210 4.30 -5.30 -15.97
CA ASN A 210 5.23 -6.03 -16.84
C ASN A 210 4.76 -6.11 -18.29
N LYS A 211 3.71 -5.36 -18.65
CA LYS A 211 3.06 -5.34 -19.96
C LYS A 211 2.94 -3.92 -20.52
N THR A 212 3.25 -2.91 -19.73
CA THR A 212 2.96 -1.52 -20.08
C THR A 212 4.21 -0.68 -20.25
N GLU A 213 4.08 0.29 -21.14
CA GLU A 213 5.03 1.39 -21.26
C GLU A 213 4.78 2.42 -20.16
N VAL A 214 5.79 3.24 -19.91
CA VAL A 214 5.74 4.32 -18.91
C VAL A 214 6.06 5.64 -19.58
N TYR A 215 5.42 6.71 -19.12
CA TYR A 215 5.31 7.95 -19.90
C TYR A 215 5.81 9.19 -19.18
N SER A 216 6.20 10.16 -20.00
CA SER A 216 6.43 11.55 -19.61
C SER A 216 5.42 12.41 -20.37
N LEU A 217 4.55 13.12 -19.64
CA LEU A 217 3.61 14.06 -20.25
C LEU A 217 4.26 15.42 -20.56
N ASN A 218 5.29 15.77 -19.81
CA ASN A 218 6.12 16.94 -20.05
C ASN A 218 7.59 16.60 -19.78
N LYS A 219 8.37 16.46 -20.85
CA LYS A 219 9.79 16.07 -20.79
C LYS A 219 10.67 17.02 -19.98
N GLU A 220 10.29 18.31 -19.87
CA GLU A 220 11.02 19.30 -19.06
C GLU A 220 10.83 19.07 -17.55
N LYS A 221 9.76 18.36 -17.17
CA LYS A 221 9.45 17.98 -15.78
C LYS A 221 9.94 16.57 -15.47
N GLY A 222 10.36 15.78 -16.45
CA GLY A 222 10.75 14.39 -16.23
C GLY A 222 9.58 13.43 -16.37
N SER A 223 9.74 12.21 -15.86
CA SER A 223 8.67 11.20 -15.91
C SER A 223 7.55 11.53 -14.94
N VAL A 224 6.32 11.12 -15.28
CA VAL A 224 5.16 11.26 -14.38
C VAL A 224 5.43 10.54 -13.06
N PHE A 225 6.09 9.39 -13.11
CA PHE A 225 6.42 8.59 -11.93
C PHE A 225 7.30 9.36 -10.93
N PHE A 226 8.47 9.84 -11.36
CA PHE A 226 9.38 10.53 -10.45
C PHE A 226 8.91 11.93 -10.08
N ASP A 227 8.18 12.61 -10.97
CA ASP A 227 7.56 13.89 -10.63
C ASP A 227 6.56 13.74 -9.48
N LEU A 228 5.64 12.76 -9.57
CA LEU A 228 4.67 12.50 -8.52
C LEU A 228 5.32 12.03 -7.22
N ILE A 229 6.36 11.18 -7.28
CA ILE A 229 7.10 10.77 -6.07
C ILE A 229 7.69 11.99 -5.37
N ILE A 230 8.45 12.79 -6.11
CA ILE A 230 9.15 13.94 -5.53
C ILE A 230 8.12 14.92 -4.97
N ASN A 231 7.10 15.31 -5.76
CA ASN A 231 6.10 16.29 -5.34
C ASN A 231 5.27 15.79 -4.16
N GLY A 232 4.83 14.53 -4.19
CA GLY A 232 4.04 13.91 -3.14
C GLY A 232 4.78 13.85 -1.80
N VAL A 233 6.07 13.51 -1.84
CA VAL A 233 6.93 13.54 -0.65
C VAL A 233 7.18 14.99 -0.22
N THR A 234 7.66 15.87 -1.10
CA THR A 234 8.06 17.23 -0.68
C THR A 234 6.91 18.05 -0.14
N SER A 235 5.69 17.83 -0.62
CA SER A 235 4.48 18.51 -0.12
C SER A 235 3.85 17.84 1.10
N GLY A 236 4.22 16.59 1.41
CA GLY A 236 3.63 15.81 2.49
C GLY A 236 2.27 15.19 2.20
N VAL A 237 1.69 15.43 1.02
CA VAL A 237 0.37 14.91 0.64
C VAL A 237 0.39 13.40 0.39
N ALA A 238 1.56 12.83 0.06
CA ALA A 238 1.69 11.38 -0.15
C ALA A 238 1.52 10.56 1.14
N ASP A 239 1.61 11.18 2.32
CA ASP A 239 1.28 10.56 3.60
C ASP A 239 0.72 11.64 4.53
N GLU A 240 -0.48 12.16 4.24
CA GLU A 240 -1.03 13.35 4.92
C GLU A 240 -0.96 13.31 6.46
N ARG A 241 -1.03 12.11 7.04
CA ARG A 241 -0.95 11.88 8.49
C ARG A 241 0.44 12.14 9.05
N TYR A 242 1.49 11.68 8.37
CA TYR A 242 2.86 11.76 8.86
C TYR A 242 3.68 12.84 8.15
N GLY A 243 3.26 13.30 6.98
CA GLY A 243 3.98 14.24 6.12
C GLY A 243 3.93 15.68 6.62
N LYS A 244 2.93 16.05 7.45
CA LYS A 244 2.80 17.39 8.04
C LYS A 244 3.49 17.55 9.40
N SER A 245 3.56 16.47 10.17
CA SER A 245 4.22 16.49 11.48
C SER A 245 4.61 15.07 11.90
N TYR A 246 5.88 14.87 12.23
CA TYR A 246 6.42 13.64 12.76
C TYR A 246 6.83 13.87 14.22
N MET A 247 6.16 13.17 15.14
CA MET A 247 6.42 13.35 16.56
C MET A 247 7.54 12.40 16.98
N VAL A 248 8.68 12.96 17.39
CA VAL A 248 9.79 12.16 17.93
C VAL A 248 9.93 12.41 19.41
N LYS A 249 10.40 11.38 20.12
CA LYS A 249 10.64 11.44 21.55
C LYS A 249 12.14 11.68 21.77
N VAL A 250 12.54 12.92 22.00
CA VAL A 250 13.93 13.30 22.32
C VAL A 250 14.03 13.57 23.81
N ASP A 251 14.90 12.84 24.51
CA ASP A 251 15.07 12.86 25.97
C ASP A 251 13.77 12.62 26.77
N GLY A 252 12.75 12.09 26.09
CA GLY A 252 11.41 11.78 26.56
C GLY A 252 10.32 12.83 26.23
N LYS A 253 10.67 13.94 25.56
CA LYS A 253 9.73 15.00 25.21
C LYS A 253 9.21 14.79 23.80
N LYS A 254 7.91 15.02 23.62
CA LYS A 254 7.28 15.03 22.31
C LYS A 254 7.67 16.33 21.60
N GLU A 255 8.54 16.20 20.62
CA GLU A 255 8.89 17.27 19.71
C GLU A 255 8.27 16.96 18.35
N PHE A 256 7.54 17.93 17.81
CA PHE A 256 7.02 17.84 16.46
C PHE A 256 8.11 18.28 15.50
N TYR A 257 8.59 17.32 14.73
CA TYR A 257 9.48 17.53 13.62
C TYR A 257 8.70 17.55 12.31
N ALA A 258 9.43 18.01 11.33
CA ALA A 258 9.22 17.75 9.93
C ALA A 258 8.77 16.31 9.63
N GLY A 259 7.77 16.13 8.76
CA GLY A 259 7.09 14.85 8.54
C GLY A 259 7.92 13.69 7.97
N ILE A 260 7.27 12.53 7.80
CA ILE A 260 7.75 11.42 6.95
C ILE A 260 6.67 10.96 5.97
N THR A 261 7.11 10.37 4.85
CA THR A 261 6.25 9.66 3.89
C THR A 261 6.67 8.21 3.83
N ARG A 262 5.76 7.30 4.24
CA ARG A 262 6.04 5.86 4.26
C ARG A 262 5.76 5.22 2.91
N THR A 263 6.45 4.12 2.59
CA THR A 263 6.48 3.54 1.23
C THR A 263 5.11 3.14 0.71
N LEU A 264 4.25 2.52 1.53
CA LEU A 264 2.91 2.14 1.08
C LEU A 264 1.99 3.35 0.90
N SER A 265 2.10 4.35 1.77
CA SER A 265 1.34 5.60 1.63
C SER A 265 1.70 6.29 0.31
N LEU A 266 3.00 6.39 0.01
CA LEU A 266 3.49 6.90 -1.27
C LEU A 266 2.94 6.10 -2.45
N PHE A 267 2.97 4.78 -2.39
CA PHE A 267 2.44 3.93 -3.45
C PHE A 267 0.94 4.12 -3.69
N VAL A 268 0.15 4.28 -2.62
CA VAL A 268 -1.29 4.56 -2.73
C VAL A 268 -1.51 5.93 -3.37
N TYR A 269 -0.78 6.95 -2.92
CA TYR A 269 -0.80 8.28 -3.51
C TYR A 269 -0.46 8.26 -5.01
N LEU A 270 0.57 7.51 -5.41
CA LEU A 270 0.97 7.40 -6.82
C LEU A 270 -0.15 6.85 -7.70
N ASN A 271 -0.82 5.78 -7.28
CA ASN A 271 -1.91 5.19 -8.04
C ASN A 271 -3.16 6.09 -8.08
N ASP A 272 -3.46 6.78 -6.98
CA ASP A 272 -4.53 7.80 -6.95
C ASP A 272 -4.26 8.91 -7.99
N ARG A 273 -3.03 9.43 -8.01
CA ARG A 273 -2.62 10.43 -9.01
C ARG A 273 -2.61 9.90 -10.44
N TYR A 274 -2.27 8.63 -10.66
CA TYR A 274 -2.36 8.01 -12.00
C TYR A 274 -3.80 7.95 -12.51
N ILE A 275 -4.77 7.67 -11.63
CA ILE A 275 -6.20 7.70 -11.97
C ILE A 275 -6.62 9.11 -12.39
N ASP A 276 -6.24 10.12 -11.60
CA ASP A 276 -6.53 11.53 -11.91
C ASP A 276 -5.95 11.93 -13.27
N VAL A 277 -4.67 11.59 -13.53
CA VAL A 277 -4.01 11.86 -14.80
C VAL A 277 -4.72 11.16 -15.96
N ASN A 278 -5.10 9.90 -15.80
CA ASN A 278 -5.82 9.15 -16.83
C ASN A 278 -7.19 9.77 -17.16
N GLN A 279 -7.92 10.25 -16.14
CA GLN A 279 -9.18 10.94 -16.34
C GLN A 279 -8.97 12.23 -17.12
N GLU A 280 -7.97 13.02 -16.76
CA GLU A 280 -7.66 14.27 -17.45
C GLU A 280 -7.23 14.04 -18.92
N LEU A 281 -6.44 13.00 -19.18
CA LEU A 281 -6.06 12.60 -20.55
C LEU A 281 -7.30 12.22 -21.37
N ALA A 282 -8.23 11.45 -20.78
CA ALA A 282 -9.48 11.06 -21.42
C ALA A 282 -10.39 12.28 -21.72
N ASP A 283 -10.50 13.22 -20.78
CA ASP A 283 -11.28 14.45 -20.93
C ASP A 283 -10.72 15.34 -22.06
N ARG A 284 -9.39 15.28 -22.30
CA ARG A 284 -8.69 15.93 -23.42
C ARG A 284 -8.72 15.13 -24.73
N GLY A 285 -9.44 13.99 -24.75
CA GLY A 285 -9.55 13.12 -25.92
C GLY A 285 -8.26 12.35 -26.28
N GLN A 286 -7.32 12.23 -25.35
CA GLN A 286 -6.10 11.46 -25.57
C GLN A 286 -6.35 9.96 -25.34
N THR A 287 -5.70 9.13 -26.17
CA THR A 287 -5.78 7.66 -26.07
C THR A 287 -4.73 7.06 -25.13
N LEU A 288 -3.77 7.88 -24.69
CA LEU A 288 -2.72 7.51 -23.75
C LEU A 288 -3.31 7.15 -22.38
N ARG A 289 -2.82 6.07 -21.77
CA ARG A 289 -3.25 5.65 -20.44
C ARG A 289 -2.08 5.09 -19.63
N LEU A 290 -1.87 5.64 -18.45
CA LEU A 290 -0.98 5.11 -17.43
C LEU A 290 -1.57 3.82 -16.85
N SER A 291 -0.78 2.76 -16.78
CA SER A 291 -1.10 1.58 -15.97
C SER A 291 -0.89 1.85 -14.50
N ASP A 292 -1.51 1.05 -13.63
CA ASP A 292 -1.22 1.07 -12.19
C ASP A 292 0.29 0.86 -11.96
N ALA A 293 0.83 1.58 -10.98
CA ALA A 293 2.18 1.33 -10.50
C ALA A 293 2.24 -0.03 -9.81
N TRP A 294 3.42 -0.66 -9.81
CA TRP A 294 3.64 -1.93 -9.15
C TRP A 294 4.45 -1.76 -7.85
N ILE A 295 4.15 -2.54 -6.81
CA ILE A 295 4.93 -2.60 -5.57
C ILE A 295 5.12 -4.05 -5.11
N GLY A 296 6.31 -4.37 -4.61
CA GLY A 296 6.56 -5.68 -3.99
C GLY A 296 7.86 -5.73 -3.19
N SER A 297 8.00 -6.80 -2.41
CA SER A 297 9.24 -7.09 -1.69
C SER A 297 10.31 -7.63 -2.64
N THR A 298 11.56 -7.27 -2.38
CA THR A 298 12.74 -7.77 -3.08
C THR A 298 13.43 -8.92 -2.31
N GLU A 299 12.82 -9.33 -1.20
CA GLU A 299 13.25 -10.42 -0.34
C GLU A 299 12.45 -11.69 -0.66
N ASP A 300 13.09 -12.86 -0.60
CA ASP A 300 12.38 -14.14 -0.78
C ASP A 300 11.39 -14.41 0.36
N GLN A 301 11.64 -13.82 1.54
CA GLN A 301 10.71 -13.76 2.65
C GLN A 301 10.35 -12.30 2.89
N ILE A 302 9.06 -12.00 2.87
CA ILE A 302 8.54 -10.63 3.03
C ILE A 302 9.11 -10.01 4.32
N GLY A 303 9.89 -8.93 4.16
CA GLY A 303 10.44 -8.16 5.26
C GLY A 303 9.36 -7.55 6.17
N ALA A 304 9.74 -7.30 7.43
CA ALA A 304 8.85 -6.77 8.46
C ALA A 304 8.58 -5.26 8.33
N GLY A 305 9.23 -4.58 7.38
CA GLY A 305 9.27 -3.13 7.25
C GLY A 305 9.39 -2.59 5.84
N GLY A 306 9.59 -1.28 5.76
CA GLY A 306 9.73 -0.58 4.48
C GLY A 306 10.43 0.76 4.63
N PHE A 307 10.85 1.33 3.51
CA PHE A 307 11.55 2.61 3.48
C PHE A 307 10.61 3.77 3.88
N PHE A 308 11.17 4.93 4.19
CA PHE A 308 10.43 6.17 4.37
C PHE A 308 11.20 7.36 3.81
N PHE A 309 10.49 8.41 3.42
CA PHE A 309 11.09 9.68 3.05
C PHE A 309 10.91 10.70 4.15
N ILE A 310 11.81 11.67 4.18
CA ILE A 310 11.78 12.87 5.00
C ILE A 310 10.93 13.93 4.30
N ASN A 311 10.07 14.60 5.06
CA ASN A 311 9.27 15.74 4.60
C ASN A 311 9.68 16.94 5.43
N GLU A 312 10.14 18.02 4.81
CA GLU A 312 10.36 19.27 5.53
C GLU A 312 9.06 20.09 5.53
N PRO A 313 8.57 20.58 6.69
CA PRO A 313 7.39 21.40 6.77
C PRO A 313 7.78 22.73 6.16
N SER A 314 6.83 23.33 5.44
CA SER A 314 6.97 24.69 4.92
C SER A 314 6.97 25.70 6.08
N SER A 315 8.04 25.76 6.88
CA SER A 315 8.26 26.89 7.78
C SER A 315 8.85 28.04 6.97
N THR A 316 8.01 29.02 6.63
CA THR A 316 8.32 30.46 6.65
C THR A 316 9.81 30.85 6.67
N SER A 317 10.56 30.62 5.60
CA SER A 317 11.77 31.37 5.20
C SER A 317 12.31 30.95 3.83
N LEU A 318 11.44 30.62 2.88
CA LEU A 318 11.81 30.60 1.47
C LEU A 318 11.66 32.03 0.96
N ASP A 319 12.75 32.58 0.40
CA ASP A 319 12.82 33.92 -0.18
C ASP A 319 11.59 34.23 -1.06
N ALA A 320 11.24 35.50 -1.16
CA ALA A 320 10.08 35.97 -1.96
C ALA A 320 10.13 35.55 -3.44
N THR A 321 11.27 35.04 -3.93
CA THR A 321 11.44 34.41 -5.25
C THR A 321 10.95 32.96 -5.34
N THR A 322 10.76 32.26 -4.21
CA THR A 322 10.16 30.92 -4.14
C THR A 322 8.68 30.94 -3.72
N GLN A 323 8.13 32.12 -3.39
CA GLN A 323 6.75 32.30 -2.89
C GLN A 323 5.66 32.50 -3.96
N THR A 324 5.89 32.16 -5.23
CA THR A 324 4.85 32.21 -6.27
C THR A 324 4.11 30.89 -6.53
N ALA A 325 4.29 29.86 -5.71
CA ALA A 325 3.62 28.56 -5.91
C ALA A 325 2.92 27.96 -4.68
N VAL A 326 2.50 28.77 -3.70
CA VAL A 326 1.38 28.35 -2.84
C VAL A 326 0.10 28.60 -3.63
N ARG A 327 -0.36 27.60 -4.38
CA ARG A 327 -1.61 27.67 -5.15
C ARG A 327 -2.68 26.74 -4.59
N LYS A 328 -3.92 27.21 -4.74
CA LYS A 328 -5.17 26.63 -4.26
C LYS A 328 -5.36 25.19 -4.73
N ASP A 329 -6.07 24.42 -3.90
CA ASP A 329 -6.62 23.11 -4.23
C ASP A 329 -7.28 23.13 -5.62
N GLY A 330 -6.76 22.32 -6.56
CA GLY A 330 -7.40 22.07 -7.86
C GLY A 330 -6.57 22.24 -9.14
N GLU A 331 -5.30 22.64 -9.11
CA GLU A 331 -4.46 22.72 -10.33
C GLU A 331 -3.46 21.56 -10.43
N PHE A 332 -3.67 20.65 -11.39
CA PHE A 332 -2.74 19.58 -11.76
C PHE A 332 -1.55 20.17 -12.54
N THR A 333 -0.40 20.29 -11.89
CA THR A 333 0.77 21.00 -12.44
C THR A 333 1.56 20.22 -13.48
N ASN A 334 1.07 19.10 -14.03
CA ASN A 334 1.66 18.54 -15.26
C ASN A 334 1.24 19.33 -16.52
N LEU A 335 0.31 20.27 -16.41
CA LEU A 335 -0.26 20.97 -17.58
C LEU A 335 -0.17 22.49 -17.59
N ASP A 336 0.46 23.14 -16.60
CA ASP A 336 0.70 24.59 -16.66
C ASP A 336 2.16 25.02 -16.45
N ALA A 337 2.51 26.10 -17.15
CA ALA A 337 3.84 26.62 -17.41
C ALA A 337 4.42 27.43 -16.22
N THR A 338 5.59 27.02 -15.71
CA THR A 338 6.77 27.87 -15.41
C THR A 338 7.90 27.02 -14.76
N PRO A 339 9.18 27.33 -15.04
CA PRO A 339 10.33 26.51 -14.65
C PRO A 339 10.78 26.77 -13.20
N PHE A 340 11.32 25.73 -12.53
CA PHE A 340 11.99 25.86 -11.24
C PHE A 340 13.45 26.31 -11.47
N SER A 341 13.78 27.55 -11.08
CA SER A 341 15.16 28.07 -11.12
C SER A 341 15.90 27.73 -9.82
N ALA A 342 17.14 27.28 -9.96
CA ALA A 342 18.08 27.03 -8.88
C ALA A 342 18.70 28.33 -8.38
N ASP A 343 18.77 28.55 -7.07
CA ASP A 343 19.74 29.47 -6.44
C ASP A 343 20.02 29.09 -4.97
N VAL A 344 21.19 29.51 -4.47
CA VAL A 344 22.02 28.89 -3.42
C VAL A 344 22.20 29.82 -2.19
N ILE A 345 21.86 29.30 -0.99
CA ILE A 345 22.47 29.47 0.38
C ILE A 345 22.46 30.83 1.15
N LYS A 346 22.05 30.77 2.44
CA LYS A 346 22.83 31.15 3.68
C LYS A 346 22.19 30.65 5.01
N PRO A 347 22.97 30.33 6.09
CA PRO A 347 22.47 29.63 7.30
C PRO A 347 22.31 30.54 8.54
N VAL A 348 21.29 30.30 9.39
CA VAL A 348 21.21 30.85 10.76
C VAL A 348 20.59 29.85 11.78
N SER A 349 21.08 29.96 13.02
CA SER A 349 21.06 29.08 14.20
C SER A 349 19.77 29.00 15.04
N THR A 350 19.67 27.90 15.80
CA THR A 350 18.64 27.43 16.75
C THR A 350 18.67 28.05 18.16
N PRO A 351 17.56 27.97 18.93
CA PRO A 351 17.60 27.71 20.38
C PRO A 351 16.74 26.52 20.87
N ALA A 352 17.07 26.05 22.08
CA ALA A 352 16.81 24.73 22.69
C ALA A 352 15.48 24.58 23.51
N PRO A 353 15.10 23.34 23.93
CA PRO A 353 13.82 23.00 24.56
C PRO A 353 13.92 22.62 26.07
N PRO A 354 12.81 22.59 26.86
CA PRO A 354 12.76 21.92 28.19
C PRO A 354 12.29 20.44 28.08
N PRO A 355 11.91 19.68 29.15
CA PRO A 355 11.66 18.19 29.24
C PRO A 355 10.18 17.71 29.50
N VAL A 356 9.93 16.49 30.00
CA VAL A 356 9.34 15.24 29.40
C VAL A 356 8.30 14.53 30.28
N ASN A 357 7.35 13.73 29.71
CA ASN A 357 6.86 12.47 30.37
C ASN A 357 6.11 11.48 29.43
N GLU A 358 6.10 10.21 29.83
CA GLU A 358 5.99 8.97 29.06
C GLU A 358 4.64 8.22 29.17
N ASN A 359 4.24 7.55 28.06
CA ASN A 359 3.52 6.27 27.95
C ASN A 359 2.59 6.26 26.71
N ALA A 360 2.97 5.54 25.65
CA ALA A 360 2.07 5.06 24.60
C ALA A 360 2.75 3.97 23.74
N ILE A 361 1.91 3.03 23.30
CA ILE A 361 2.17 1.69 22.76
C ILE A 361 2.30 1.72 21.21
N GLU A 362 3.18 0.90 20.63
CA GLU A 362 3.42 0.72 19.18
C GLU A 362 2.28 -0.02 18.45
N ILE A 363 1.97 0.38 17.21
CA ILE A 363 0.95 -0.24 16.32
C ILE A 363 1.64 -0.90 15.11
N PRO A 364 1.32 -2.17 14.76
CA PRO A 364 1.89 -2.88 13.61
C PRO A 364 1.07 -2.65 12.33
N TYR A 365 1.54 -3.21 11.23
CA TYR A 365 1.13 -2.83 9.88
C TYR A 365 0.88 -4.06 8.98
N GLY A 366 -0.11 -3.93 8.12
CA GLY A 366 -0.49 -4.84 7.04
C GLY A 366 -1.40 -4.08 6.06
N PRO A 367 -2.15 -4.79 5.18
CA PRO A 367 -3.05 -4.12 4.26
C PRO A 367 -4.01 -3.18 5.02
N VAL A 368 -4.35 -2.07 4.37
CA VAL A 368 -4.99 -0.93 5.04
C VAL A 368 -6.38 -0.81 4.46
N SER A 369 -7.38 -0.79 5.32
CA SER A 369 -8.77 -0.63 4.92
C SER A 369 -9.13 0.83 4.61
N ALA A 370 -8.55 1.76 5.37
CA ALA A 370 -8.68 3.18 5.18
C ALA A 370 -7.52 3.96 5.80
N ILE A 371 -7.33 5.20 5.37
CA ILE A 371 -6.27 6.06 5.90
C ILE A 371 -6.65 6.49 7.34
N PRO A 372 -5.72 6.47 8.30
CA PRO A 372 -6.05 6.91 9.65
C PRO A 372 -6.49 8.37 9.71
N HIS A 373 -7.50 8.66 10.53
CA HIS A 373 -8.26 9.93 10.55
C HIS A 373 -8.97 10.32 9.24
N ARG A 374 -8.85 9.53 8.17
CA ARG A 374 -9.58 9.68 6.90
C ARG A 374 -10.25 8.36 6.51
N PRO A 375 -11.10 7.81 7.40
CA PRO A 375 -11.75 6.54 7.12
C PRO A 375 -12.65 6.62 5.88
N ASP A 376 -13.16 7.80 5.53
CA ASP A 376 -13.90 8.05 4.29
C ASP A 376 -13.13 7.64 3.02
N ILE A 377 -11.79 7.60 3.05
CA ILE A 377 -10.95 7.12 1.96
C ILE A 377 -10.68 5.62 2.11
N ARG A 378 -11.34 4.81 1.28
CA ARG A 378 -11.15 3.35 1.24
C ARG A 378 -9.97 2.98 0.36
N ILE A 379 -9.15 2.05 0.82
CA ILE A 379 -8.06 1.48 0.02
C ILE A 379 -8.44 0.05 -0.35
N PHE A 380 -8.65 -0.19 -1.64
CA PHE A 380 -8.83 -1.53 -2.20
C PHE A 380 -7.61 -1.85 -3.06
N LYS A 381 -7.09 -3.07 -2.95
CA LYS A 381 -5.93 -3.54 -3.71
C LYS A 381 -6.26 -4.84 -4.45
N ALA A 382 -5.36 -5.37 -5.27
CA ALA A 382 -5.57 -6.67 -5.88
C ALA A 382 -5.83 -7.74 -4.79
N PRO A 383 -6.87 -8.57 -4.88
CA PRO A 383 -7.20 -9.56 -3.84
C PRO A 383 -6.03 -10.49 -3.46
N ASP A 384 -5.13 -10.77 -4.39
CA ASP A 384 -3.97 -11.65 -4.19
C ASP A 384 -2.91 -11.13 -3.22
N ILE A 385 -2.90 -9.83 -2.95
CA ILE A 385 -1.94 -9.24 -2.03
C ILE A 385 -2.41 -9.24 -0.56
N TYR A 386 -3.67 -9.63 -0.31
CA TYR A 386 -4.19 -9.81 1.05
C TYR A 386 -3.84 -11.21 1.54
N PRO A 387 -3.12 -11.33 2.67
CA PRO A 387 -2.60 -12.62 3.13
C PRO A 387 -3.69 -13.55 3.68
N ILE A 388 -4.83 -13.00 4.10
CA ILE A 388 -5.90 -13.72 4.77
C ILE A 388 -7.16 -13.65 3.91
N LYS A 389 -7.50 -14.79 3.30
CA LYS A 389 -8.64 -14.96 2.41
C LYS A 389 -9.72 -15.83 3.05
N GLY A 390 -10.95 -15.70 2.59
CA GLY A 390 -12.06 -16.54 3.03
C GLY A 390 -13.19 -16.61 2.01
N HIS A 391 -14.25 -17.29 2.41
CA HIS A 391 -15.49 -17.41 1.62
C HIS A 391 -16.70 -17.28 2.52
N ASP A 392 -17.87 -17.06 1.93
CA ASP A 392 -19.13 -17.31 2.61
C ASP A 392 -20.04 -18.24 1.79
N ILE A 393 -20.82 -19.04 2.52
CA ILE A 393 -21.61 -20.15 1.97
C ILE A 393 -23.01 -20.21 2.59
N SER A 394 -23.95 -20.76 1.83
CA SER A 394 -25.34 -20.94 2.22
C SER A 394 -25.97 -22.10 1.43
N ALA A 395 -27.27 -22.35 1.63
CA ALA A 395 -27.99 -23.32 0.79
C ALA A 395 -28.01 -22.95 -0.72
N ALA A 396 -27.69 -21.70 -1.08
CA ALA A 396 -27.62 -21.27 -2.49
C ALA A 396 -26.41 -21.87 -3.22
N ASP A 397 -25.36 -22.26 -2.49
CA ASP A 397 -24.13 -22.83 -3.04
C ASP A 397 -24.25 -24.32 -3.35
N GLY A 398 -25.37 -24.95 -2.99
CA GLY A 398 -25.62 -26.37 -3.22
C GLY A 398 -24.88 -27.28 -2.25
N GLU A 399 -24.61 -28.51 -2.68
CA GLU A 399 -23.88 -29.50 -1.88
C GLU A 399 -22.38 -29.25 -1.95
N ILE A 400 -21.74 -29.13 -0.78
CA ILE A 400 -20.30 -28.87 -0.65
C ILE A 400 -19.54 -30.19 -0.54
N ASP A 401 -18.58 -30.41 -1.43
CA ASP A 401 -17.57 -31.46 -1.28
C ASP A 401 -16.49 -30.99 -0.30
N TRP A 402 -16.74 -31.30 0.97
CA TRP A 402 -15.87 -30.96 2.09
C TRP A 402 -14.47 -31.59 2.01
N ASN A 403 -14.33 -32.75 1.35
CA ASN A 403 -13.03 -33.39 1.23
C ASN A 403 -12.15 -32.61 0.26
N THR A 404 -12.71 -32.24 -0.89
CA THR A 404 -12.02 -31.38 -1.87
C THR A 404 -11.74 -30.00 -1.27
N LEU A 405 -12.74 -29.37 -0.65
CA LEU A 405 -12.59 -28.04 -0.07
C LEU A 405 -11.47 -27.99 0.99
N LYS A 406 -11.43 -28.94 1.92
CA LYS A 406 -10.37 -29.01 2.96
C LYS A 406 -8.98 -29.28 2.38
N LYS A 407 -8.89 -29.99 1.27
CA LYS A 407 -7.61 -30.36 0.66
C LYS A 407 -7.05 -29.23 -0.21
N GLU A 408 -7.91 -28.54 -0.94
CA GLU A 408 -7.49 -27.63 -2.02
C GLU A 408 -7.62 -26.15 -1.68
N SER A 409 -8.52 -25.76 -0.77
CA SER A 409 -8.70 -24.35 -0.45
C SER A 409 -7.60 -23.82 0.47
N LYS A 410 -7.16 -22.61 0.14
CA LYS A 410 -6.22 -21.81 0.94
C LYS A 410 -6.94 -20.82 1.86
N ALA A 411 -8.27 -20.88 1.95
CA ALA A 411 -9.04 -20.01 2.83
C ALA A 411 -8.60 -20.18 4.28
N ARG A 412 -8.54 -19.06 5.01
CA ARG A 412 -8.34 -19.05 6.46
C ARG A 412 -9.65 -19.17 7.20
N PHE A 413 -10.71 -18.57 6.67
CA PHE A 413 -12.05 -18.56 7.27
C PHE A 413 -13.15 -18.85 6.28
N ILE A 414 -14.28 -19.34 6.81
CA ILE A 414 -15.52 -19.50 6.06
C ILE A 414 -16.70 -19.07 6.94
N TYR A 415 -17.54 -18.19 6.40
CA TYR A 415 -18.81 -17.79 6.99
C TYR A 415 -19.96 -18.64 6.44
N THR A 416 -20.93 -19.03 7.27
CA THR A 416 -22.13 -19.74 6.80
C THR A 416 -23.42 -19.06 7.28
N ARG A 417 -24.42 -18.98 6.39
CA ARG A 417 -25.73 -18.38 6.73
C ARG A 417 -26.47 -19.23 7.75
N VAL A 418 -26.99 -18.62 8.81
CA VAL A 418 -27.88 -19.31 9.79
C VAL A 418 -29.34 -19.16 9.38
N VAL A 419 -29.75 -17.94 9.05
CA VAL A 419 -31.15 -17.55 8.81
C VAL A 419 -31.20 -16.51 7.68
N GLY A 420 -32.15 -16.69 6.77
CA GLY A 420 -32.56 -15.72 5.74
C GLY A 420 -34.01 -15.31 5.93
N TRP A 421 -34.56 -14.50 5.01
CA TRP A 421 -35.98 -14.11 5.06
C TRP A 421 -36.96 -15.27 4.89
N LYS A 422 -36.52 -16.38 4.29
CA LYS A 422 -37.31 -17.62 4.16
C LYS A 422 -37.19 -18.53 5.39
N GLY A 423 -36.54 -18.07 6.46
CA GLY A 423 -36.31 -18.83 7.69
C GLY A 423 -34.91 -19.44 7.77
N TYR A 424 -34.80 -20.52 8.54
CA TYR A 424 -33.57 -21.25 8.79
C TYR A 424 -32.92 -21.76 7.50
N ASP A 425 -31.61 -21.55 7.34
CA ASP A 425 -30.87 -22.08 6.20
C ASP A 425 -30.64 -23.58 6.40
N SER A 426 -31.22 -24.41 5.52
CA SER A 426 -31.19 -25.87 5.64
C SER A 426 -29.78 -26.46 5.63
N SER A 427 -28.81 -25.77 5.01
CA SER A 427 -27.41 -26.21 4.93
C SER A 427 -26.63 -25.92 6.22
N PHE A 428 -27.08 -24.98 7.06
CA PHE A 428 -26.31 -24.43 8.17
C PHE A 428 -25.78 -25.51 9.13
N LYS A 429 -26.65 -26.41 9.61
CA LYS A 429 -26.24 -27.47 10.55
C LYS A 429 -25.12 -28.35 10.00
N SER A 430 -25.21 -28.71 8.72
CA SER A 430 -24.17 -29.52 8.05
C SER A 430 -22.89 -28.71 7.89
N ASN A 431 -22.99 -27.48 7.37
CA ASN A 431 -21.84 -26.60 7.15
C ASN A 431 -21.11 -26.30 8.45
N TRP A 432 -21.86 -25.92 9.50
CA TRP A 432 -21.34 -25.58 10.81
C TRP A 432 -20.57 -26.74 11.46
N GLN A 433 -21.08 -27.97 11.31
CA GLN A 433 -20.44 -29.17 11.83
C GLN A 433 -19.19 -29.54 11.02
N ASN A 434 -19.24 -29.42 9.70
CA ASN A 434 -18.08 -29.70 8.86
C ASN A 434 -16.95 -28.69 9.06
N LEU A 435 -17.29 -27.41 9.20
CA LEU A 435 -16.34 -26.35 9.52
C LEU A 435 -15.67 -26.59 10.88
N LYS A 436 -16.42 -27.08 11.88
CA LYS A 436 -15.87 -27.46 13.19
C LYS A 436 -14.72 -28.46 13.07
N ASN A 437 -14.84 -29.37 12.11
CA ASN A 437 -13.91 -30.48 11.88
C ASN A 437 -12.95 -30.15 10.71
N SER A 438 -12.61 -28.89 10.53
CA SER A 438 -11.75 -28.39 9.46
C SER A 438 -10.70 -27.42 9.99
N GLN A 439 -9.79 -26.99 9.14
CA GLN A 439 -8.78 -25.98 9.46
C GLN A 439 -9.33 -24.53 9.42
N PHE A 440 -10.55 -24.33 8.93
CA PHE A 440 -11.12 -23.02 8.70
C PHE A 440 -11.68 -22.42 9.98
N ASP A 441 -11.34 -21.17 10.25
CA ASP A 441 -12.03 -20.39 11.27
C ASP A 441 -13.48 -20.16 10.82
N ARG A 442 -14.44 -20.66 11.61
CA ARG A 442 -15.85 -20.65 11.24
C ARG A 442 -16.55 -19.39 11.71
N GLY A 443 -17.26 -18.74 10.79
CA GLY A 443 -18.14 -17.60 11.05
C GLY A 443 -19.59 -17.95 10.73
N ALA A 444 -20.52 -17.24 11.35
CA ALA A 444 -21.95 -17.37 11.08
C ALA A 444 -22.53 -15.99 10.76
N TYR A 445 -23.49 -15.93 9.84
CA TYR A 445 -24.19 -14.67 9.53
C TYR A 445 -25.71 -14.81 9.48
N LEU A 446 -26.39 -13.71 9.79
CA LEU A 446 -27.84 -13.58 9.88
C LEU A 446 -28.28 -12.51 8.87
N LYS A 447 -29.26 -12.81 8.01
CA LYS A 447 -29.90 -11.77 7.21
C LYS A 447 -30.91 -11.02 8.09
N TYR A 448 -30.77 -9.71 8.19
CA TYR A 448 -31.67 -8.89 9.01
C TYR A 448 -33.11 -8.92 8.45
N ASP A 449 -34.09 -9.15 9.32
CA ASP A 449 -35.51 -9.26 8.97
C ASP A 449 -36.28 -8.01 9.43
N PHE A 450 -36.83 -7.25 8.48
CA PHE A 450 -37.55 -6.00 8.75
C PHE A 450 -38.94 -6.24 9.35
N CYS A 451 -39.49 -7.45 9.27
CA CYS A 451 -40.81 -7.79 9.80
C CYS A 451 -40.76 -8.33 11.23
N ARG A 452 -39.57 -8.52 11.82
CA ARG A 452 -39.40 -9.12 13.14
C ARG A 452 -38.70 -8.17 14.11
N SER A 453 -39.11 -8.19 15.38
CA SER A 453 -38.43 -7.40 16.41
C SER A 453 -36.98 -7.90 16.60
N PRO A 454 -36.05 -7.02 17.00
CA PRO A 454 -34.67 -7.41 17.33
C PRO A 454 -34.57 -8.60 18.29
N GLU A 455 -35.41 -8.65 19.32
CA GLU A 455 -35.44 -9.72 20.33
C GLU A 455 -35.87 -11.04 19.70
N SER A 456 -36.93 -11.02 18.88
CA SER A 456 -37.44 -12.20 18.19
C SER A 456 -36.40 -12.77 17.21
N GLN A 457 -35.65 -11.90 16.52
CA GLN A 457 -34.54 -12.31 15.66
C GLN A 457 -33.41 -12.96 16.47
N LEU A 458 -33.04 -12.39 17.63
CA LEU A 458 -32.03 -12.97 18.50
C LEU A 458 -32.47 -14.34 19.03
N ASP A 459 -33.73 -14.49 19.44
CA ASP A 459 -34.24 -15.77 19.94
C ASP A 459 -34.23 -16.85 18.87
N THR A 460 -34.52 -16.51 17.60
CA THR A 460 -34.33 -17.43 16.49
C THR A 460 -32.86 -17.77 16.27
N ALA A 461 -31.94 -16.79 16.34
CA ALA A 461 -30.52 -17.08 16.22
C ALA A 461 -30.04 -18.08 17.28
N LYS A 462 -30.45 -17.90 18.55
CA LYS A 462 -30.11 -18.80 19.66
C LYS A 462 -30.59 -20.24 19.49
N GLN A 463 -31.67 -20.46 18.74
CA GLN A 463 -32.17 -21.81 18.47
C GLN A 463 -31.23 -22.62 17.58
N TYR A 464 -30.46 -21.96 16.71
CA TYR A 464 -29.64 -22.61 15.69
C TYR A 464 -28.14 -22.41 15.90
N LEU A 465 -27.73 -21.26 16.40
CA LEU A 465 -26.33 -20.90 16.65
C LEU A 465 -26.06 -20.88 18.15
N ASN A 466 -25.39 -21.93 18.63
CA ASN A 466 -24.91 -21.99 20.01
C ASN A 466 -23.73 -21.04 20.21
N ASN A 467 -23.56 -20.55 21.44
CA ASN A 467 -22.41 -19.74 21.80
C ASN A 467 -21.12 -20.59 21.75
N ASP A 468 -20.17 -20.17 20.92
CA ASP A 468 -18.87 -20.80 20.76
C ASP A 468 -17.77 -19.74 20.84
N PRO A 469 -16.94 -19.71 21.90
CA PRO A 469 -15.86 -18.72 22.02
C PRO A 469 -14.86 -18.74 20.86
N ALA A 470 -14.74 -19.85 20.12
CA ALA A 470 -13.83 -19.97 18.99
C ALA A 470 -14.43 -19.46 17.66
N MET A 471 -15.75 -19.24 17.57
CA MET A 471 -16.36 -18.77 16.32
C MET A 471 -16.01 -17.31 16.02
N LEU A 472 -15.94 -16.94 14.75
CA LEU A 472 -15.73 -15.56 14.35
C LEU A 472 -16.90 -14.65 14.77
N PRO A 473 -16.70 -13.32 14.85
CA PRO A 473 -17.79 -12.39 15.09
C PRO A 473 -18.99 -12.61 14.15
N VAL A 474 -20.20 -12.55 14.68
CA VAL A 474 -21.43 -12.81 13.92
C VAL A 474 -21.65 -11.73 12.87
N GLY A 475 -21.88 -12.16 11.63
CA GLY A 475 -22.26 -11.29 10.53
C GLY A 475 -23.74 -10.92 10.57
N ILE A 476 -24.05 -9.66 10.29
CA ILE A 476 -25.42 -9.18 10.11
C ILE A 476 -25.54 -8.63 8.69
N LEU A 477 -26.14 -9.42 7.81
CA LEU A 477 -26.33 -9.07 6.40
C LEU A 477 -27.51 -8.10 6.25
N LEU A 478 -27.19 -6.90 5.75
CA LEU A 478 -28.13 -5.83 5.42
C LEU A 478 -28.38 -5.81 3.91
N VAL A 479 -29.64 -6.04 3.54
CA VAL A 479 -30.08 -5.98 2.14
C VAL A 479 -31.32 -5.11 2.06
N HIS A 480 -31.30 -4.11 1.18
CA HIS A 480 -32.49 -3.32 0.93
C HIS A 480 -33.57 -4.21 0.28
N PRO A 481 -34.79 -4.28 0.82
CA PRO A 481 -35.78 -5.27 0.37
C PRO A 481 -36.41 -4.95 -0.99
N ALA A 482 -36.27 -3.72 -1.49
CA ALA A 482 -36.78 -3.33 -2.81
C ALA A 482 -36.17 -4.19 -3.92
N GLY A 483 -37.04 -4.79 -4.74
CA GLY A 483 -36.64 -5.70 -5.83
C GLY A 483 -36.31 -7.13 -5.38
N GLU A 484 -36.27 -7.40 -4.07
CA GLU A 484 -35.84 -8.69 -3.52
C GLU A 484 -36.99 -9.43 -2.81
N ASP A 485 -37.73 -8.76 -1.92
CA ASP A 485 -38.85 -9.36 -1.18
C ASP A 485 -39.95 -8.35 -0.83
N ARG A 486 -41.18 -8.62 -1.29
CA ARG A 486 -42.33 -7.70 -1.13
C ARG A 486 -42.79 -7.55 0.32
N GLN A 487 -42.73 -8.62 1.11
CA GLN A 487 -43.19 -8.58 2.50
C GLN A 487 -42.19 -7.77 3.34
N GLN A 488 -40.90 -8.04 3.17
CA GLN A 488 -39.84 -7.29 3.82
C GLN A 488 -39.88 -5.81 3.43
N LEU A 489 -40.17 -5.50 2.16
CA LEU A 489 -40.33 -4.11 1.70
C LEU A 489 -41.48 -3.41 2.40
N ALA A 490 -42.65 -4.03 2.50
CA ALA A 490 -43.80 -3.44 3.19
C ALA A 490 -43.51 -3.17 4.68
N CYS A 491 -42.79 -4.07 5.35
CA CYS A 491 -42.37 -3.87 6.75
C CYS A 491 -41.35 -2.73 6.88
N PHE A 492 -40.37 -2.66 5.97
CA PHE A 492 -39.39 -1.58 5.93
C PHE A 492 -40.05 -0.21 5.67
N GLU A 493 -40.95 -0.11 4.70
CA GLU A 493 -41.64 1.14 4.35
C GLU A 493 -42.57 1.64 5.47
N LYS A 494 -43.13 0.72 6.27
CA LYS A 494 -43.99 1.07 7.41
C LYS A 494 -43.26 1.87 8.51
N GLY A 495 -42.00 1.55 8.79
CA GLY A 495 -41.17 2.27 9.79
C GLY A 495 -40.21 3.29 9.17
N GLY A 496 -39.80 3.08 7.93
CA GLY A 496 -38.82 3.91 7.23
C GLY A 496 -37.38 3.69 7.69
N MET A 497 -36.46 4.42 7.06
CA MET A 497 -35.01 4.24 7.23
C MET A 497 -34.53 4.50 8.66
N ASN A 498 -35.10 5.47 9.38
CA ASN A 498 -34.66 5.79 10.73
C ASN A 498 -35.00 4.68 11.73
N ASP A 499 -36.21 4.13 11.66
CA ASP A 499 -36.62 2.98 12.48
C ASP A 499 -35.82 1.74 12.12
N ALA A 500 -35.55 1.52 10.82
CA ALA A 500 -34.69 0.43 10.37
C ALA A 500 -33.30 0.53 11.01
N ARG A 501 -32.64 1.68 10.92
CA ARG A 501 -31.31 1.91 11.54
C ARG A 501 -31.34 1.69 13.05
N GLN A 502 -32.36 2.19 13.73
CA GLN A 502 -32.50 2.05 15.18
C GLN A 502 -32.64 0.58 15.58
N ASN A 503 -33.52 -0.17 14.91
CA ASN A 503 -33.75 -1.58 15.21
C ASN A 503 -32.55 -2.46 14.83
N ILE A 504 -31.83 -2.15 13.75
CA ILE A 504 -30.56 -2.81 13.39
C ILE A 504 -29.53 -2.64 14.51
N LEU A 505 -29.39 -1.42 15.07
CA LEU A 505 -28.45 -1.15 16.16
C LEU A 505 -28.85 -1.88 17.46
N ILE A 506 -30.15 -1.93 17.78
CA ILE A 506 -30.65 -2.72 18.93
C ILE A 506 -30.32 -4.19 18.74
N PHE A 507 -30.57 -4.73 17.53
CA PHE A 507 -30.27 -6.11 17.22
C PHE A 507 -28.77 -6.42 17.31
N ALA A 508 -27.92 -5.54 16.78
CA ALA A 508 -26.48 -5.68 16.88
C ALA A 508 -25.97 -5.70 18.32
N GLU A 509 -26.53 -4.86 19.21
CA GLU A 509 -26.17 -4.85 20.62
C GLU A 509 -26.65 -6.11 21.35
N LEU A 510 -27.84 -6.61 21.01
CA LEU A 510 -28.36 -7.89 21.50
C LEU A 510 -27.47 -9.07 21.09
N VAL A 511 -27.05 -9.12 19.82
CA VAL A 511 -26.10 -10.11 19.29
C VAL A 511 -24.75 -10.00 20.01
N LYS A 512 -24.21 -8.78 20.16
CA LYS A 512 -22.95 -8.52 20.87
C LYS A 512 -22.99 -9.01 22.31
N THR A 513 -24.07 -8.68 23.02
CA THR A 513 -24.26 -9.08 24.43
C THR A 513 -24.33 -10.59 24.57
N HIS A 514 -25.05 -11.27 23.69
CA HIS A 514 -25.24 -12.71 23.76
C HIS A 514 -23.98 -13.51 23.39
N TYR A 515 -23.38 -13.20 22.24
CA TYR A 515 -22.22 -13.93 21.71
C TYR A 515 -20.87 -13.36 22.16
N ARG A 516 -20.88 -12.27 22.93
CA ARG A 516 -19.71 -11.61 23.52
C ARG A 516 -18.64 -11.15 22.52
N LYS A 517 -19.06 -10.92 21.27
CA LYS A 517 -18.22 -10.42 20.18
C LYS A 517 -18.97 -9.31 19.45
N THR A 518 -18.28 -8.22 19.17
CA THR A 518 -18.76 -7.10 18.36
C THR A 518 -19.12 -7.62 16.97
N PRO A 519 -20.39 -7.54 16.53
CA PRO A 519 -20.79 -8.07 15.23
C PRO A 519 -20.21 -7.28 14.06
N ILE A 520 -20.27 -7.89 12.88
CA ILE A 520 -19.82 -7.31 11.61
C ILE A 520 -21.02 -7.09 10.68
N PHE A 521 -21.22 -5.87 10.19
CA PHE A 521 -22.29 -5.57 9.22
C PHE A 521 -21.85 -5.92 7.81
N TYR A 522 -22.57 -6.85 7.19
CA TYR A 522 -22.31 -7.37 5.87
C TYR A 522 -23.29 -6.76 4.85
N GLY A 523 -22.81 -6.38 3.68
CA GLY A 523 -23.67 -6.04 2.54
C GLY A 523 -22.87 -5.45 1.39
N ASN A 524 -23.48 -5.37 0.21
CA ASN A 524 -22.87 -4.62 -0.89
C ASN A 524 -22.76 -3.12 -0.57
N HIS A 525 -21.88 -2.42 -1.28
CA HIS A 525 -21.62 -1.00 -1.08
C HIS A 525 -22.89 -0.14 -1.05
N ASN A 526 -23.86 -0.39 -1.94
CA ASN A 526 -25.11 0.37 -1.98
C ASN A 526 -25.97 0.17 -0.73
N ASN A 527 -26.12 -1.08 -0.28
CA ASN A 527 -26.86 -1.39 0.94
C ASN A 527 -26.20 -0.74 2.15
N LEU A 528 -24.88 -0.89 2.29
CA LEU A 528 -24.13 -0.33 3.41
C LEU A 528 -24.15 1.20 3.40
N SER A 529 -23.98 1.85 2.24
CA SER A 529 -24.09 3.32 2.12
C SER A 529 -25.48 3.85 2.50
N ASN A 530 -26.54 3.07 2.29
CA ASN A 530 -27.90 3.46 2.66
C ASN A 530 -28.19 3.26 4.14
N PHE A 531 -27.79 2.13 4.73
CA PHE A 531 -28.13 1.81 6.12
C PHE A 531 -27.18 2.44 7.14
N LEU A 532 -25.87 2.51 6.84
CA LEU A 532 -24.88 2.93 7.84
C LEU A 532 -24.81 4.46 7.99
N ASP A 533 -24.57 4.89 9.22
CA ASP A 533 -24.19 6.27 9.59
C ASP A 533 -23.22 6.24 10.79
N SER A 534 -22.89 7.39 11.36
CA SER A 534 -21.92 7.49 12.47
C SER A 534 -22.29 6.68 13.72
N ARG A 535 -23.56 6.30 13.92
CA ARG A 535 -23.98 5.46 15.04
C ARG A 535 -23.44 4.03 14.93
N PHE A 536 -23.05 3.62 13.74
CA PHE A 536 -22.51 2.30 13.44
C PHE A 536 -21.00 2.21 13.69
N ASP A 537 -20.33 3.32 14.07
CA ASP A 537 -18.87 3.39 14.20
C ASP A 537 -18.26 2.36 15.18
N SER A 538 -19.04 1.88 16.15
CA SER A 538 -18.59 0.84 17.09
C SER A 538 -18.57 -0.58 16.52
N TYR A 539 -19.06 -0.79 15.29
CA TYR A 539 -19.21 -2.10 14.66
C TYR A 539 -18.36 -2.25 13.40
N MET A 540 -17.91 -3.49 13.16
CA MET A 540 -17.08 -3.83 12.01
C MET A 540 -17.89 -3.85 10.71
N ILE A 541 -17.23 -3.65 9.58
CA ILE A 541 -17.89 -3.64 8.26
C ILE A 541 -17.33 -4.77 7.38
N TRP A 542 -18.20 -5.53 6.73
CA TRP A 542 -17.90 -6.50 5.70
C TRP A 542 -18.55 -6.00 4.41
N MET A 543 -17.75 -5.45 3.50
CA MET A 543 -18.24 -4.73 2.33
C MET A 543 -18.13 -5.56 1.07
N GLY A 544 -19.25 -5.75 0.37
CA GLY A 544 -19.30 -6.26 -1.00
C GLY A 544 -19.06 -5.15 -2.02
N PHE A 545 -17.93 -5.25 -2.73
CA PHE A 545 -17.57 -4.28 -3.76
C PHE A 545 -16.77 -4.92 -4.88
N TRP A 546 -17.26 -4.76 -6.11
CA TRP A 546 -16.70 -5.38 -7.33
C TRP A 546 -16.31 -4.36 -8.40
N GLY A 547 -16.40 -3.07 -8.08
CA GLY A 547 -16.14 -1.96 -9.02
C GLY A 547 -14.71 -1.44 -8.96
N LYS A 548 -14.40 -0.46 -9.83
CA LYS A 548 -13.09 0.23 -9.88
C LYS A 548 -13.09 1.62 -9.22
N THR A 549 -14.20 2.04 -8.63
CA THR A 549 -14.41 3.40 -8.10
C THR A 549 -14.35 3.43 -6.57
N SER A 550 -14.03 4.59 -5.99
CA SER A 550 -14.09 4.78 -4.53
C SER A 550 -15.53 4.71 -4.02
N VAL A 551 -15.77 3.99 -2.92
CA VAL A 551 -17.07 3.93 -2.24
C VAL A 551 -17.07 4.84 -1.02
N LYS A 552 -18.07 5.74 -0.93
CA LYS A 552 -18.36 6.51 0.29
C LYS A 552 -19.46 5.80 1.09
N LEU A 553 -19.11 5.25 2.26
CA LEU A 553 -20.10 4.75 3.23
C LEU A 553 -20.50 5.90 4.16
N GLY A 554 -21.71 5.86 4.72
CA GLY A 554 -22.08 6.73 5.84
C GLY A 554 -21.29 6.37 7.11
N GLY A 555 -20.87 7.38 7.88
CA GLY A 555 -20.04 7.20 9.07
C GLY A 555 -18.53 7.20 8.78
N SER A 556 -17.74 6.78 9.78
CA SER A 556 -16.27 6.85 9.78
C SER A 556 -15.60 5.47 9.88
N ASN A 557 -16.31 4.40 9.52
CA ASN A 557 -15.83 3.04 9.69
C ASN A 557 -15.03 2.51 8.50
N PRO A 558 -13.73 2.19 8.60
CA PRO A 558 -13.06 1.29 7.63
C PRO A 558 -13.80 -0.05 7.48
N TRP A 559 -13.59 -0.72 6.35
CA TRP A 559 -13.97 -2.12 6.16
C TRP A 559 -13.03 -3.09 6.89
N THR A 560 -13.58 -4.11 7.53
CA THR A 560 -12.84 -5.21 8.16
C THR A 560 -12.66 -6.37 7.19
N LEU A 561 -13.73 -6.72 6.46
CA LEU A 561 -13.72 -7.70 5.38
C LEU A 561 -14.14 -7.03 4.07
N TRP A 562 -13.57 -7.49 2.97
CA TRP A 562 -13.96 -7.09 1.62
C TRP A 562 -14.29 -8.32 0.79
N GLN A 563 -15.55 -8.39 0.35
CA GLN A 563 -16.00 -9.35 -0.62
C GLN A 563 -15.70 -8.81 -2.01
N TYR A 564 -14.68 -9.38 -2.65
CA TYR A 564 -14.11 -8.89 -3.90
C TYR A 564 -14.63 -9.64 -5.12
N SER A 565 -15.26 -10.80 -4.93
CA SER A 565 -15.79 -11.64 -6.00
C SER A 565 -17.06 -12.35 -5.55
N GLY A 566 -18.04 -12.45 -6.44
CA GLY A 566 -19.22 -13.33 -6.29
C GLY A 566 -19.23 -14.47 -7.32
N ASN A 567 -18.16 -14.61 -8.12
CA ASN A 567 -18.09 -15.57 -9.23
C ASN A 567 -16.76 -16.33 -9.22
N GLU A 568 -16.17 -16.55 -8.05
CA GLU A 568 -14.93 -17.31 -7.97
C GLU A 568 -15.23 -18.81 -8.04
N LYS A 569 -14.42 -19.53 -8.82
CA LYS A 569 -14.49 -20.98 -8.86
C LYS A 569 -13.67 -21.56 -7.72
N VAL A 570 -14.35 -22.04 -6.68
CA VAL A 570 -13.71 -22.63 -5.51
C VAL A 570 -13.86 -24.15 -5.53
N PRO A 571 -12.77 -24.92 -5.59
CA PRO A 571 -12.83 -26.37 -5.52
C PRO A 571 -13.59 -26.86 -4.27
N GLY A 572 -14.59 -27.71 -4.50
CA GLY A 572 -15.45 -28.26 -3.45
C GLY A 572 -16.69 -27.43 -3.10
N ILE A 573 -16.80 -26.17 -3.57
CA ILE A 573 -18.03 -25.36 -3.39
C ILE A 573 -18.75 -25.24 -4.73
N GLY A 574 -18.17 -24.52 -5.69
CA GLY A 574 -18.84 -24.29 -6.96
C GLY A 574 -18.18 -23.21 -7.83
N PRO A 575 -18.76 -22.94 -9.01
CA PRO A 575 -18.24 -21.95 -9.96
C PRO A 575 -18.63 -20.50 -9.64
N GLN A 576 -19.52 -20.26 -8.66
CA GLN A 576 -20.03 -18.93 -8.31
C GLN A 576 -19.97 -18.70 -6.80
N THR A 577 -18.77 -18.75 -6.23
CA THR A 577 -18.56 -18.58 -4.80
C THR A 577 -18.18 -17.14 -4.46
N GLU A 578 -18.82 -16.62 -3.41
CA GLU A 578 -18.47 -15.35 -2.78
C GLU A 578 -17.13 -15.47 -2.04
N SER A 579 -16.17 -14.60 -2.39
CA SER A 579 -14.79 -14.66 -1.88
C SER A 579 -14.34 -13.34 -1.28
N GLU A 580 -13.58 -13.48 -0.21
CA GLU A 580 -13.37 -12.48 0.83
C GLU A 580 -11.88 -12.29 1.12
N VAL A 581 -11.51 -11.07 1.52
CA VAL A 581 -10.22 -10.78 2.15
C VAL A 581 -10.39 -10.05 3.47
N PHE A 582 -9.52 -10.34 4.44
CA PHE A 582 -9.40 -9.56 5.67
C PHE A 582 -8.40 -8.41 5.47
N PHE A 583 -8.70 -7.24 6.03
CA PHE A 583 -7.88 -6.06 5.81
C PHE A 583 -6.47 -6.18 6.38
N GLY A 584 -6.32 -6.77 7.57
CA GLY A 584 -5.12 -6.61 8.40
C GLY A 584 -4.12 -7.77 8.38
N THR A 585 -3.19 -7.69 9.33
CA THR A 585 -2.19 -8.71 9.69
C THR A 585 -2.77 -9.92 10.41
N GLU A 586 -1.96 -10.94 10.65
CA GLU A 586 -2.35 -12.09 11.47
C GLU A 586 -2.66 -11.65 12.91
N GLU A 587 -1.92 -10.72 13.51
CA GLU A 587 -2.20 -10.23 14.86
C GLU A 587 -3.56 -9.52 14.94
N GLN A 588 -3.86 -8.67 13.95
CA GLN A 588 -5.18 -8.01 13.84
C GLN A 588 -6.28 -9.03 13.57
N TYR A 589 -5.98 -10.09 12.83
CA TYR A 589 -6.92 -11.18 12.60
C TYR A 589 -7.20 -11.96 13.90
N GLN A 590 -6.20 -12.21 14.74
CA GLN A 590 -6.43 -12.79 16.07
C GLN A 590 -7.29 -11.89 16.96
N GLN A 591 -7.12 -10.57 16.90
CA GLN A 591 -8.00 -9.62 17.61
C GLN A 591 -9.41 -9.58 17.03
N PHE A 592 -9.55 -9.67 15.70
CA PHE A 592 -10.82 -9.87 15.02
C PHE A 592 -11.53 -11.13 15.52
N ARG A 593 -10.82 -12.26 15.61
CA ARG A 593 -11.35 -13.52 16.15
C ARG A 593 -11.84 -13.35 17.59
N GLN A 594 -11.15 -12.56 18.41
CA GLN A 594 -11.62 -12.26 19.77
C GLN A 594 -12.89 -11.40 19.77
N GLY A 595 -13.02 -10.46 18.83
CA GLY A 595 -14.23 -9.68 18.61
C GLY A 595 -14.49 -8.60 19.68
N ASN A 596 -13.48 -8.21 20.45
CA ASN A 596 -13.68 -7.28 21.58
C ASN A 596 -14.10 -5.87 21.13
N THR A 597 -13.62 -5.41 19.98
CA THR A 597 -13.87 -4.05 19.47
C THR A 597 -13.98 -4.05 17.94
N ASN A 598 -14.37 -2.91 17.37
CA ASN A 598 -14.16 -2.63 15.95
C ASN A 598 -12.66 -2.50 15.66
N ILE A 599 -12.06 -3.62 15.27
CA ILE A 599 -10.61 -3.71 15.04
C ILE A 599 -10.14 -2.84 13.87
N ALA A 600 -10.93 -2.74 12.80
CA ALA A 600 -10.58 -1.93 11.66
C ALA A 600 -10.57 -0.44 12.04
N LEU A 601 -11.58 0.03 12.78
CA LEU A 601 -11.60 1.41 13.27
C LEU A 601 -10.44 1.67 14.25
N SER A 602 -10.11 0.69 15.10
CA SER A 602 -8.98 0.79 16.03
C SER A 602 -7.64 0.87 15.30
N ALA A 603 -7.50 0.20 14.14
CA ALA A 603 -6.30 0.21 13.31
C ALA A 603 -6.08 1.52 12.53
N VAL A 604 -7.13 2.35 12.38
CA VAL A 604 -7.08 3.65 11.69
C VAL A 604 -7.28 4.85 12.63
N LYS A 605 -7.35 4.61 13.94
CA LYS A 605 -7.23 5.65 14.98
C LYS A 605 -5.77 5.82 15.34
#